data_AF-A0A949X9U1-F1
#
_entry.id   AF-A0A949X9U1-F1
#
_cell.length_a   1.000
_cell.length_b   1.000
_cell.length_c   1.000
_cell.angle_alpha   90.00
_cell.angle_beta   90.00
_cell.angle_gamma   90.00
#
_symmetry.space_group_name_H-M   'P 1'
#
loop_
_entity.id
_entity.type
_entity.pdbx_description
1 polymer ?
#
loop_
_entity_poly.entity_id
_entity_poly.type
_entity_poly.pdbx_seq_one_letter_code
_entity_poly.pdbx_strand_id
1 'polypeptide(L)'
;GNLVAEGDAAGNFALYRADNGQELWSMPVQSGIIAGPMTYEVDGQQYIAVLVGWGGGYAVTGGELVKKSGNERNISRVLAFKLGGTAKLPPLPVEQAKVLNPPVQTANAATIDSGRKLYGRYCVGCHGFDAVSGGLVPDLRYSGFLASKGWFEIVLAGALKKEGMVSFGHVLDHQKADAIRSYIIQRAIDTKNAGESYTSSR
;
A
#
# COMPACT_ATOMS: atom_id res chain seq x y z
N GLY A 1 30.82 15.18 12.22
CA GLY A 1 29.61 14.49 11.74
C GLY A 1 29.56 13.06 12.23
N ASN A 2 29.28 12.83 13.52
CA ASN A 2 29.07 11.51 14.11
C ASN A 2 27.56 11.16 14.03
N LEU A 3 27.01 11.08 12.81
CA LEU A 3 25.57 11.00 12.58
C LEU A 3 25.20 9.88 11.61
N VAL A 4 24.08 9.22 11.89
CA VAL A 4 23.34 8.38 10.95
C VAL A 4 21.99 9.05 10.71
N ALA A 5 21.61 9.21 9.44
CA ALA A 5 20.29 9.67 9.05
C ALA A 5 19.48 8.47 8.53
N GLU A 6 18.24 8.34 8.96
CA GLU A 6 17.37 7.23 8.56
C GLU A 6 15.92 7.69 8.53
N GLY A 7 15.15 7.11 7.62
CA GLY A 7 13.69 7.22 7.65
C GLY A 7 13.06 5.87 7.95
N ASP A 8 11.94 5.88 8.67
CA ASP A 8 11.24 4.67 9.09
C ASP A 8 9.94 4.42 8.30
N ALA A 9 9.34 3.24 8.52
CA ALA A 9 8.08 2.85 7.90
C ALA A 9 6.86 3.59 8.46
N ALA A 10 6.94 4.12 9.68
CA ALA A 10 5.88 4.93 10.30
C ALA A 10 5.80 6.35 9.70
N GLY A 11 6.84 6.76 8.98
CA GLY A 11 6.93 8.03 8.29
C GLY A 11 7.61 9.11 9.11
N ASN A 12 8.61 8.75 9.90
CA ASN A 12 9.54 9.68 10.52
C ASN A 12 10.87 9.69 9.78
N PHE A 13 11.50 10.86 9.74
CA PHE A 13 12.91 11.00 9.39
C PHE A 13 13.67 11.43 10.63
N ALA A 14 14.76 10.73 10.95
CA ALA A 14 15.49 10.89 12.21
C ALA A 14 17.00 10.92 12.00
N LEU A 15 17.68 11.57 12.96
CA LEU A 15 19.13 11.63 13.08
C LEU A 15 19.53 10.97 14.39
N TYR A 16 20.48 10.03 14.30
CA TYR A 16 21.03 9.30 15.42
C TYR A 16 22.53 9.56 15.54
N ARG A 17 23.06 9.44 16.75
CA ARG A 17 24.51 9.32 16.97
C ARG A 17 25.03 8.01 16.37
N ALA A 18 26.08 8.09 15.56
CA ALA A 18 26.61 6.90 14.88
C ALA A 18 27.34 5.93 15.83
N ASP A 19 27.84 6.41 16.97
CA ASP A 19 28.62 5.61 17.93
C ASP A 19 27.76 4.82 18.94
N ASN A 20 26.53 5.24 19.20
CA ASN A 20 25.68 4.60 20.22
C ASN A 20 24.19 4.50 19.87
N GLY A 21 23.77 4.99 18.70
CA GLY A 21 22.38 4.92 18.25
C GLY A 21 21.41 5.86 18.98
N GLN A 22 21.90 6.80 19.79
CA GLN A 22 21.05 7.76 20.48
C GLN A 22 20.34 8.67 19.46
N GLU A 23 19.00 8.74 19.50
CA GLU A 23 18.24 9.70 18.72
C GLU A 23 18.55 11.13 19.18
N LEU A 24 18.88 11.99 18.22
CA LEU A 24 19.17 13.41 18.46
C LEU A 24 18.05 14.32 17.98
N TRP A 25 17.36 13.92 16.92
CA TRP A 25 16.29 14.69 16.29
C TRP A 25 15.43 13.77 15.43
N SER A 26 14.13 14.03 15.37
CA SER A 26 13.20 13.36 14.47
C SER A 26 12.07 14.30 14.04
N MET A 27 11.50 14.03 12.88
CA MET A 27 10.34 14.75 12.36
C MET A 27 9.42 13.81 11.55
N PRO A 28 8.09 13.90 11.74
CA PRO A 28 7.14 13.20 10.88
C PRO A 28 7.15 13.81 9.47
N VAL A 29 7.29 12.98 8.45
CA VAL A 29 7.38 13.35 7.03
C VAL A 29 6.16 12.93 6.20
N GLN A 30 5.06 12.56 6.87
CA GLN A 30 3.74 12.24 6.30
C GLN A 30 3.64 10.95 5.47
N SER A 31 4.73 10.20 5.27
CA SER A 31 4.71 8.89 4.61
C SER A 31 5.97 8.11 4.96
N GLY A 32 5.90 6.77 4.92
CA GLY A 32 7.06 5.91 5.15
C GLY A 32 8.22 6.20 4.20
N ILE A 33 9.44 5.94 4.66
CA ILE A 33 10.67 6.10 3.87
C ILE A 33 11.32 4.73 3.68
N ILE A 34 11.73 4.45 2.45
CA ILE A 34 12.47 3.23 2.08
C ILE A 34 13.81 3.59 1.46
N ALA A 35 13.89 4.74 0.78
CA ALA A 35 15.12 5.20 0.16
C ALA A 35 16.14 5.64 1.23
N GLY A 36 17.41 5.32 0.99
CA GLY A 36 18.50 5.87 1.79
C GLY A 36 18.62 7.39 1.61
N PRO A 37 18.86 8.15 2.69
CA PRO A 37 19.15 9.57 2.59
C PRO A 37 20.53 9.82 1.98
N MET A 38 20.72 11.02 1.44
CA MET A 38 21.98 11.48 0.87
C MET A 38 22.32 12.88 1.39
N THR A 39 23.60 13.28 1.37
CA THR A 39 24.02 14.64 1.77
C THR A 39 24.84 15.32 0.67
N TYR A 40 24.74 16.64 0.59
CA TYR A 40 25.41 17.48 -0.40
C TYR A 40 25.58 18.91 0.13
N GLU A 41 26.32 19.74 -0.58
CA GLU A 41 26.54 21.14 -0.26
C GLU A 41 26.11 22.04 -1.43
N VAL A 42 25.50 23.19 -1.10
CA VAL A 42 25.20 24.27 -2.06
C VAL A 42 25.58 25.59 -1.39
N ASP A 43 26.41 26.40 -2.04
CA ASP A 43 26.86 27.71 -1.56
C ASP A 43 27.38 27.69 -0.11
N GLY A 44 28.16 26.66 0.25
CA GLY A 44 28.72 26.48 1.59
C GLY A 44 27.72 26.01 2.65
N GLN A 45 26.47 25.68 2.27
CA GLN A 45 25.47 25.13 3.18
C GLN A 45 25.26 23.64 2.93
N GLN A 46 25.40 22.83 3.99
CA GLN A 46 25.14 21.40 3.93
C GLN A 46 23.63 21.11 3.97
N TYR A 47 23.21 20.17 3.13
CA TYR A 47 21.87 19.63 3.06
C TYR A 47 21.87 18.11 3.24
N ILE A 48 20.79 17.59 3.79
CA ILE A 48 20.46 16.16 3.76
C ILE A 48 19.15 16.03 2.98
N ALA A 49 19.13 15.23 1.91
CA ALA A 49 17.94 14.95 1.12
C ALA A 49 17.52 13.50 1.24
N VAL A 50 16.21 13.26 1.19
CA VAL A 50 15.62 11.92 1.21
C VAL A 50 14.39 11.88 0.30
N LEU A 51 14.24 10.76 -0.40
CA LEU A 51 13.03 10.45 -1.15
C LEU A 51 12.02 9.80 -0.18
N VAL A 52 10.99 10.56 0.17
CA VAL A 52 9.89 10.08 1.00
C VAL A 52 8.88 9.39 0.10
N GLY A 53 8.50 8.16 0.47
CA GLY A 53 7.50 7.40 -0.26
C GLY A 53 7.46 5.94 0.19
N TRP A 54 6.30 5.55 0.74
CA TRP A 54 5.99 4.16 1.04
C TRP A 54 5.94 3.34 -0.26
N GLY A 55 6.45 2.11 -0.26
CA GLY A 55 6.81 1.42 -1.50
C GLY A 55 7.39 0.02 -1.34
N GLY A 56 7.93 -0.52 -2.42
CA GLY A 56 8.68 -1.78 -2.43
C GLY A 56 7.82 -3.03 -2.28
N GLY A 57 8.46 -4.20 -2.35
CA GLY A 57 7.76 -5.50 -2.36
C GLY A 57 6.92 -5.74 -1.11
N TYR A 58 7.42 -5.36 0.07
CA TYR A 58 6.70 -5.54 1.34
C TYR A 58 5.36 -4.80 1.36
N ALA A 59 5.32 -3.53 0.95
CA ALA A 59 4.11 -2.73 0.90
C ALA A 59 3.09 -3.27 -0.12
N VAL A 60 3.54 -3.98 -1.14
CA VAL A 60 2.67 -4.56 -2.17
C VAL A 60 2.12 -5.91 -1.72
N THR A 61 2.97 -6.80 -1.22
CA THR A 61 2.57 -8.19 -0.96
C THR A 61 2.16 -8.45 0.48
N GLY A 62 2.63 -7.66 1.44
CA GLY A 62 2.67 -8.01 2.87
C GLY A 62 1.31 -8.21 3.56
N GLY A 63 0.19 -7.86 2.93
CA GLY A 63 -1.14 -8.13 3.47
C GLY A 63 -1.37 -7.47 4.82
N GLU A 64 -1.99 -8.20 5.76
CA GLU A 64 -2.23 -7.74 7.13
C GLU A 64 -0.97 -7.29 7.88
N LEU A 65 0.21 -7.78 7.51
CA LEU A 65 1.45 -7.35 8.17
C LEU A 65 1.80 -5.89 7.87
N VAL A 66 1.38 -5.37 6.71
CA VAL A 66 1.63 -3.97 6.33
C VAL A 66 1.00 -3.01 7.33
N LYS A 67 -0.16 -3.37 7.91
CA LYS A 67 -0.85 -2.56 8.94
C LYS A 67 -0.03 -2.34 10.20
N LYS A 68 0.94 -3.23 10.48
CA LYS A 68 1.85 -3.07 11.63
C LYS A 68 2.91 -1.99 11.41
N SER A 69 3.07 -1.49 10.19
CA SER A 69 4.04 -0.44 9.84
C SER A 69 3.61 0.95 10.35
N GLY A 70 2.37 1.09 10.81
CA GLY A 70 1.86 2.33 11.39
C GLY A 70 1.38 3.35 10.36
N ASN A 71 1.99 3.45 9.17
CA ASN A 71 1.53 4.32 8.09
C ASN A 71 1.60 3.63 6.72
N GLU A 72 0.44 3.30 6.14
CA GLU A 72 0.37 2.64 4.81
C GLU A 72 0.22 3.64 3.66
N ARG A 73 0.06 4.92 3.99
CA ARG A 73 -0.25 5.95 3.02
C ARG A 73 1.02 6.44 2.33
N ASN A 74 1.10 6.24 1.02
CA ASN A 74 2.16 6.82 0.20
C ASN A 74 1.86 8.29 -0.13
N ILE A 75 2.74 9.21 0.27
CA ILE A 75 2.73 10.61 -0.15
C ILE A 75 4.14 10.98 -0.60
N SER A 76 4.39 10.82 -1.90
CA SER A 76 5.72 10.94 -2.46
C SER A 76 6.23 12.39 -2.45
N ARG A 77 7.42 12.60 -1.89
CA ARG A 77 8.11 13.92 -1.84
C ARG A 77 9.63 13.76 -1.90
N VAL A 78 10.29 14.79 -2.41
CA VAL A 78 11.72 15.03 -2.12
C VAL A 78 11.77 16.02 -0.97
N LEU A 79 12.36 15.61 0.16
CA LEU A 79 12.60 16.52 1.28
C LEU A 79 14.09 16.81 1.39
N ALA A 80 14.43 18.08 1.61
CA ALA A 80 15.79 18.52 1.86
C ALA A 80 15.84 19.32 3.17
N PHE A 81 16.73 18.92 4.07
CA PHE A 81 16.91 19.46 5.40
C PHE A 81 18.24 20.21 5.48
N LYS A 82 18.25 21.34 6.19
CA LYS A 82 19.47 22.05 6.58
C LYS A 82 19.32 22.66 7.96
N LEU A 83 20.44 23.02 8.58
CA LEU A 83 20.41 23.76 9.84
C LEU A 83 19.66 25.09 9.68
N GLY A 84 18.75 25.38 10.62
CA GLY A 84 17.92 26.59 10.60
C GLY A 84 16.80 26.60 9.55
N GLY A 85 16.52 25.49 8.86
CA GLY A 85 15.40 25.39 7.93
C GLY A 85 14.04 25.57 8.63
N THR A 86 13.14 26.36 8.03
CA THR A 86 11.82 26.70 8.61
C THR A 86 10.63 26.29 7.72
N ALA A 87 10.90 25.61 6.60
CA ALA A 87 9.86 25.11 5.71
C ALA A 87 8.93 24.15 6.44
N LYS A 88 7.64 24.21 6.12
CA LYS A 88 6.60 23.32 6.66
C LYS A 88 6.08 22.43 5.56
N LEU A 89 5.76 21.19 5.90
CA LEU A 89 5.09 20.30 4.97
C LEU A 89 3.67 20.82 4.67
N PRO A 90 3.19 20.64 3.42
CA PRO A 90 1.82 20.99 3.09
C PRO A 90 0.84 20.03 3.79
N PRO A 91 -0.41 20.48 4.03
CA PRO A 91 -1.43 19.64 4.65
C PRO A 91 -1.58 18.28 3.95
N LEU A 92 -1.94 17.26 4.74
CA LEU A 92 -2.30 15.95 4.19
C LEU A 92 -3.50 16.10 3.25
N PRO A 93 -3.49 15.47 2.06
CA PRO A 93 -4.69 15.41 1.24
C PRO A 93 -5.82 14.72 2.00
N VAL A 94 -7.06 15.15 1.78
CA VAL A 94 -8.23 14.53 2.41
C VAL A 94 -8.35 13.10 1.89
N GLU A 95 -8.48 12.15 2.82
CA GLU A 95 -8.75 10.77 2.48
C GLU A 95 -10.24 10.49 2.49
N GLN A 96 -10.72 9.86 1.42
CA GLN A 96 -12.10 9.40 1.35
C GLN A 96 -12.23 8.07 2.05
N ALA A 97 -13.18 7.98 2.99
CA ALA A 97 -13.50 6.72 3.64
C ALA A 97 -13.99 5.71 2.59
N LYS A 98 -13.30 4.56 2.51
CA LYS A 98 -13.75 3.44 1.67
C LYS A 98 -14.84 2.69 2.41
N VAL A 99 -15.98 2.46 1.75
CA VAL A 99 -17.10 1.72 2.33
C VAL A 99 -16.96 0.24 1.99
N LEU A 100 -16.88 -0.61 3.01
CA LEU A 100 -16.88 -2.06 2.82
C LEU A 100 -18.30 -2.56 2.60
N ASN A 101 -18.66 -2.82 1.34
CA ASN A 101 -19.99 -3.28 0.95
C ASN A 101 -19.92 -4.51 0.03
N PRO A 102 -19.58 -5.70 0.57
CA PRO A 102 -19.52 -6.90 -0.24
C PRO A 102 -20.92 -7.32 -0.73
N PRO A 103 -21.03 -7.84 -1.97
CA PRO A 103 -22.26 -8.50 -2.42
C PRO A 103 -22.48 -9.81 -1.65
N VAL A 104 -23.68 -10.37 -1.78
CA VAL A 104 -24.00 -11.69 -1.21
C VAL A 104 -23.11 -12.75 -1.84
N GLN A 105 -22.52 -13.61 -1.01
CA GLN A 105 -21.80 -14.79 -1.46
C GLN A 105 -22.78 -15.85 -1.95
N THR A 106 -22.60 -16.32 -3.19
CA THR A 106 -23.41 -17.38 -3.79
C THR A 106 -22.60 -18.62 -4.14
N ALA A 107 -21.27 -18.55 -4.08
CA ALA A 107 -20.40 -19.69 -4.38
C ALA A 107 -20.29 -20.66 -3.19
N ASN A 108 -20.08 -21.93 -3.51
CA ASN A 108 -19.77 -22.95 -2.51
C ASN A 108 -18.30 -22.87 -2.06
N ALA A 109 -17.97 -23.57 -0.97
CA ALA A 109 -16.62 -23.61 -0.40
C ALA A 109 -15.53 -24.09 -1.38
N ALA A 110 -15.84 -25.04 -2.27
CA ALA A 110 -14.87 -25.55 -3.24
C ALA A 110 -14.50 -24.49 -4.29
N THR A 111 -15.49 -23.73 -4.78
CA THR A 111 -15.26 -22.60 -5.70
C THR A 111 -14.44 -21.50 -5.03
N ILE A 112 -14.74 -21.19 -3.76
CA ILE A 112 -13.99 -20.19 -2.98
C ILE A 112 -12.54 -20.61 -2.79
N ASP A 113 -12.27 -21.88 -2.44
CA ASP A 113 -10.89 -22.37 -2.29
C ASP A 113 -10.12 -22.40 -3.63
N SER A 114 -10.78 -22.74 -4.73
CA SER A 114 -10.20 -22.63 -6.07
C SER A 114 -9.83 -21.17 -6.38
N GLY A 115 -10.75 -20.24 -6.09
CA GLY A 115 -10.53 -18.80 -6.21
C GLY A 115 -9.35 -18.29 -5.39
N ARG A 116 -9.20 -18.77 -4.15
CA ARG A 116 -8.07 -18.44 -3.27
C ARG A 116 -6.74 -18.84 -3.88
N LYS A 117 -6.64 -20.05 -4.43
CA LYS A 117 -5.41 -20.55 -5.08
C LYS A 117 -5.06 -19.72 -6.32
N LEU A 118 -6.06 -19.42 -7.14
CA LEU A 118 -5.87 -18.60 -8.34
C LEU A 118 -5.50 -17.15 -8.00
N TYR A 119 -6.13 -16.56 -6.99
CA TYR A 119 -5.77 -15.25 -6.45
C TYR A 119 -4.31 -15.23 -5.99
N GLY A 120 -3.90 -16.23 -5.22
CA GLY A 120 -2.51 -16.40 -4.77
C GLY A 120 -1.52 -16.53 -5.94
N ARG A 121 -1.94 -17.11 -7.07
CA ARG A 121 -1.09 -17.25 -8.25
C ARG A 121 -0.96 -15.97 -9.07
N TYR A 122 -2.04 -15.21 -9.23
CA TYR A 122 -2.13 -14.14 -10.24
C TYR A 122 -2.29 -12.73 -9.67
N CYS A 123 -2.81 -12.60 -8.45
CA CYS A 123 -3.24 -11.30 -7.92
C CYS A 123 -2.37 -10.83 -6.74
N VAL A 124 -1.84 -11.77 -5.94
CA VAL A 124 -1.11 -11.48 -4.69
C VAL A 124 0.11 -10.57 -4.89
N GLY A 125 0.76 -10.67 -6.06
CA GLY A 125 1.93 -9.87 -6.41
C GLY A 125 1.64 -8.36 -6.50
N CYS A 126 0.36 -7.97 -6.50
CA CYS A 126 -0.06 -6.57 -6.46
C CYS A 126 -1.05 -6.31 -5.31
N HIS A 127 -2.11 -7.10 -5.20
CA HIS A 127 -3.24 -6.83 -4.29
C HIS A 127 -3.06 -7.39 -2.87
N GLY A 128 -1.87 -7.93 -2.57
CA GLY A 128 -1.46 -8.37 -1.24
C GLY A 128 -2.02 -9.73 -0.81
N PHE A 129 -1.39 -10.31 0.21
CA PHE A 129 -1.83 -11.58 0.81
C PHE A 129 -3.25 -11.47 1.35
N ASP A 130 -4.02 -12.54 1.19
CA ASP A 130 -5.41 -12.65 1.63
C ASP A 130 -6.37 -11.54 1.16
N ALA A 131 -6.08 -10.95 0.00
CA ALA A 131 -6.80 -9.81 -0.58
C ALA A 131 -6.73 -8.52 0.25
N VAL A 132 -5.70 -8.39 1.08
CA VAL A 132 -5.43 -7.21 1.89
C VAL A 132 -4.34 -6.40 1.20
N SER A 133 -4.68 -5.22 0.67
CA SER A 133 -3.68 -4.36 0.04
C SER A 133 -2.90 -3.58 1.11
N GLY A 134 -1.60 -3.38 0.89
CA GLY A 134 -0.77 -2.50 1.72
C GLY A 134 -0.79 -1.02 1.32
N GLY A 135 -1.86 -0.59 0.62
CA GLY A 135 -2.15 0.83 0.35
C GLY A 135 -1.65 1.39 -0.98
N LEU A 136 -0.74 0.69 -1.68
CA LEU A 136 -0.17 1.16 -2.95
C LEU A 136 -1.04 0.92 -4.17
N VAL A 137 -1.82 -0.16 -4.15
CA VAL A 137 -2.80 -0.50 -5.18
C VAL A 137 -4.18 -0.69 -4.54
N PRO A 138 -5.27 -0.74 -5.32
CA PRO A 138 -6.60 -0.91 -4.76
C PRO A 138 -6.72 -2.18 -3.90
N ASP A 139 -7.29 -2.04 -2.70
CA ASP A 139 -7.77 -3.17 -1.91
C ASP A 139 -9.04 -3.72 -2.56
N LEU A 140 -8.97 -4.93 -3.09
CA LEU A 140 -10.06 -5.50 -3.89
C LEU A 140 -11.31 -5.78 -3.06
N ARG A 141 -11.20 -5.92 -1.74
CA ARG A 141 -12.36 -6.14 -0.85
C ARG A 141 -13.33 -4.96 -0.84
N TYR A 142 -12.83 -3.76 -1.17
CA TYR A 142 -13.61 -2.52 -1.24
C TYR A 142 -14.06 -2.18 -2.66
N SER A 143 -13.79 -3.05 -3.64
CA SER A 143 -14.10 -2.77 -5.04
C SER A 143 -15.59 -2.88 -5.33
N GLY A 144 -16.18 -1.80 -5.88
CA GLY A 144 -17.55 -1.82 -6.39
C GLY A 144 -17.76 -2.79 -7.56
N PHE A 145 -16.68 -3.22 -8.22
CA PHE A 145 -16.76 -4.16 -9.33
C PHE A 145 -17.10 -5.59 -8.91
N LEU A 146 -16.96 -5.94 -7.62
CA LEU A 146 -17.35 -7.25 -7.10
C LEU A 146 -18.84 -7.57 -7.35
N ALA A 147 -19.70 -6.55 -7.35
CA ALA A 147 -21.14 -6.68 -7.60
C ALA A 147 -21.51 -6.54 -9.09
N SER A 148 -20.54 -6.37 -10.00
CA SER A 148 -20.81 -6.00 -11.40
C SER A 148 -20.16 -6.95 -12.41
N LYS A 149 -20.64 -6.90 -13.66
CA LYS A 149 -19.97 -7.56 -14.80
C LYS A 149 -18.66 -6.88 -15.22
N GLY A 150 -18.43 -5.62 -14.81
CA GLY A 150 -17.20 -4.89 -15.10
C GLY A 150 -15.94 -5.57 -14.54
N TRP A 151 -16.09 -6.48 -13.58
CA TRP A 151 -15.02 -7.38 -13.14
C TRP A 151 -14.32 -8.10 -14.32
N PHE A 152 -15.09 -8.65 -15.26
CA PHE A 152 -14.53 -9.39 -16.39
C PHE A 152 -13.86 -8.48 -17.41
N GLU A 153 -14.38 -7.27 -17.60
CA GLU A 153 -13.74 -6.26 -18.47
C GLU A 153 -12.36 -5.86 -17.92
N ILE A 154 -12.23 -5.76 -16.60
CA ILE A 154 -10.95 -5.45 -15.95
C ILE A 154 -10.00 -6.64 -16.02
N VAL A 155 -10.43 -7.80 -15.52
CA VAL A 155 -9.54 -8.96 -15.31
C VAL A 155 -9.21 -9.70 -16.61
N LEU A 156 -10.18 -9.81 -17.53
CA LEU A 156 -10.01 -10.56 -18.77
C LEU A 156 -9.73 -9.64 -19.96
N ALA A 157 -10.49 -8.54 -20.12
CA ALA A 157 -10.34 -7.66 -21.29
C ALA A 157 -9.29 -6.54 -21.12
N GLY A 158 -8.82 -6.29 -19.89
CA GLY A 158 -7.77 -5.30 -19.63
C GLY A 158 -8.26 -3.85 -19.65
N ALA A 159 -9.50 -3.59 -19.23
CA ALA A 159 -10.08 -2.25 -19.20
C ALA A 159 -9.25 -1.21 -18.43
N LEU A 160 -8.42 -1.65 -17.45
CA LEU A 160 -7.53 -0.80 -16.65
C LEU A 160 -6.05 -0.95 -17.01
N LYS A 161 -5.72 -1.47 -18.21
CA LYS A 161 -4.32 -1.68 -18.64
C LYS A 161 -3.48 -0.40 -18.64
N LYS A 162 -4.09 0.76 -18.96
CA LYS A 162 -3.40 2.06 -18.93
C LYS A 162 -3.02 2.50 -17.52
N GLU A 163 -3.75 2.03 -16.50
CA GLU A 163 -3.49 2.28 -15.08
C GLU A 163 -2.55 1.22 -14.46
N GLY A 164 -2.02 0.29 -15.27
CA GLY A 164 -1.10 -0.76 -14.83
C GLY A 164 -1.74 -2.10 -14.46
N MET A 165 -3.08 -2.23 -14.46
CA MET A 165 -3.76 -3.50 -14.22
C MET A 165 -3.78 -4.37 -15.50
N VAL A 166 -2.99 -5.45 -15.49
CA VAL A 166 -2.82 -6.32 -16.66
C VAL A 166 -4.06 -7.18 -16.95
N SER A 167 -4.22 -7.57 -18.22
CA SER A 167 -5.20 -8.58 -18.62
C SER A 167 -4.67 -9.98 -18.35
N PHE A 168 -5.53 -10.84 -17.81
CA PHE A 168 -5.29 -12.25 -17.58
C PHE A 168 -6.06 -13.15 -18.54
N GLY A 169 -6.72 -12.61 -19.57
CA GLY A 169 -7.57 -13.38 -20.49
C GLY A 169 -6.85 -14.49 -21.27
N HIS A 170 -5.51 -14.49 -21.27
CA HIS A 170 -4.67 -15.53 -21.87
C HIS A 170 -4.42 -16.73 -20.93
N VAL A 171 -4.70 -16.61 -19.63
CA VAL A 171 -4.47 -17.66 -18.60
C VAL A 171 -5.69 -17.94 -17.73
N LEU A 172 -6.67 -17.04 -17.72
CA LEU A 172 -7.94 -17.17 -17.00
C LEU A 172 -9.11 -17.15 -17.99
N ASP A 173 -10.05 -18.06 -17.77
CA ASP A 173 -11.38 -18.03 -18.37
C ASP A 173 -12.38 -17.37 -17.42
N HIS A 174 -13.63 -17.21 -17.86
CA HIS A 174 -14.70 -16.63 -17.06
C HIS A 174 -14.94 -17.37 -15.74
N GLN A 175 -14.88 -18.71 -15.73
CA GLN A 175 -15.13 -19.50 -14.54
C GLN A 175 -14.03 -19.26 -13.49
N LYS A 176 -12.76 -19.26 -13.90
CA LYS A 176 -11.63 -18.98 -13.02
C LYS A 176 -11.64 -17.54 -12.51
N ALA A 177 -11.94 -16.58 -13.39
CA ALA A 177 -12.08 -15.19 -12.97
C ALA A 177 -13.24 -14.99 -11.98
N ASP A 178 -14.35 -15.71 -12.16
CA ASP A 178 -15.46 -15.66 -11.21
C ASP A 178 -15.12 -16.34 -9.88
N ALA A 179 -14.39 -17.45 -9.89
CA ALA A 179 -13.90 -18.09 -8.66
C ALA A 179 -13.03 -17.13 -7.83
N ILE A 180 -12.10 -16.40 -8.49
CA ILE A 180 -11.31 -15.34 -7.82
C ILE A 180 -12.21 -14.26 -7.23
N ARG A 181 -13.22 -13.80 -7.99
CA ARG A 181 -14.22 -12.83 -7.51
C ARG A 181 -14.93 -13.33 -6.26
N SER A 182 -15.41 -14.58 -6.27
CA SER A 182 -16.07 -15.21 -5.12
C SER A 182 -15.16 -15.29 -3.90
N TYR A 183 -13.87 -15.60 -4.08
CA TYR A 183 -12.90 -15.57 -2.99
C TYR A 183 -12.76 -14.18 -2.37
N ILE A 184 -12.62 -13.13 -3.19
CA ILE A 184 -12.50 -11.76 -2.70
C ILE A 184 -13.78 -11.30 -1.98
N ILE A 185 -14.96 -11.67 -2.50
CA ILE A 185 -16.25 -11.43 -1.85
C ILE A 185 -16.25 -12.08 -0.46
N GLN A 186 -15.79 -13.33 -0.35
CA GLN A 186 -15.70 -14.01 0.94
C GLN A 186 -14.78 -13.26 1.91
N ARG A 187 -13.59 -12.86 1.45
CA ARG A 187 -12.65 -12.07 2.26
C ARG A 187 -13.25 -10.75 2.73
N ALA A 188 -14.00 -10.06 1.88
CA ALA A 188 -14.68 -8.83 2.24
C ALA A 188 -15.80 -9.05 3.28
N ILE A 189 -16.54 -10.17 3.20
CA ILE A 189 -17.52 -10.57 4.21
C ILE A 189 -16.83 -10.89 5.54
N ASP A 190 -15.73 -11.65 5.51
CA ASP A 190 -14.97 -12.01 6.71
C ASP A 190 -14.46 -10.75 7.44
N THR A 191 -13.86 -9.82 6.70
CA THR A 191 -13.40 -8.52 7.23
C THR A 191 -14.55 -7.72 7.84
N LYS A 192 -15.71 -7.66 7.17
CA LYS A 192 -16.89 -6.98 7.69
C LYS A 192 -17.39 -7.62 8.99
N ASN A 193 -17.41 -8.95 9.08
CA ASN A 193 -17.85 -9.68 10.26
C ASN A 193 -16.87 -9.57 11.43
N ALA A 194 -15.57 -9.44 11.16
CA ALA A 194 -14.56 -9.19 12.17
C ALA A 194 -14.63 -7.77 12.77
N GLY A 195 -15.48 -6.88 12.23
CA GLY A 195 -15.55 -5.48 12.65
C GLY A 195 -14.33 -4.66 12.22
N GLU A 196 -13.53 -5.19 11.29
CA GLU A 196 -12.38 -4.48 10.76
C GLU A 196 -12.86 -3.35 9.84
N SER A 197 -12.51 -2.12 10.19
CA SER A 197 -12.72 -0.95 9.34
C SER A 197 -11.45 -0.64 8.56
N TYR A 198 -11.58 -0.10 7.34
CA TYR A 198 -10.45 0.51 6.64
C TYR A 198 -10.10 1.81 7.36
N THR A 199 -9.29 1.72 8.39
CA THR A 199 -8.56 2.87 8.90
C THR A 199 -7.26 2.92 8.13
N SER A 200 -7.20 3.72 7.08
CA SER A 200 -5.90 4.30 6.74
C SER A 200 -5.43 5.00 8.01
N SER A 201 -4.31 4.52 8.52
CA SER A 201 -3.57 5.06 9.64
C SER A 201 -3.67 6.59 9.71
N ARG A 202 -4.17 7.08 10.86
CA ARG A 202 -4.22 8.51 11.19
C ARG A 202 -2.83 9.11 11.28
#